data_AF-A0AAV9LF99-F1
#
_entry.id   AF-A0AAV9LF99-F1
#
_cell.length_a   1.000
_cell.length_b   1.000
_cell.length_c   1.000
_cell.angle_alpha   90.00
_cell.angle_beta   90.00
_cell.angle_gamma   90.00
#
_symmetry.space_group_name_H-M   'P 1'
#
loop_
_entity.id
_entity.type
_entity.pdbx_description
1 polymer ?
#
loop_
_entity_poly.entity_id
_entity_poly.type
_entity_poly.pdbx_seq_one_letter_code
_entity_poly.pdbx_strand_id
1 'polypeptide(L)'
;MVQNWFSSASPAQGVGSGHDNYDDSWSVIKWTSLHVEIYDHLILTKETVMVPWFKDHVNFSRVFLAGDSACANIVYDVVVRASSSENLLGEGFKIAGIALIHPFFDNNEVDKYCSFVFPECEGLDDPRLNPAAHLRLLSSLIFRKVIVFTPEKDFLRERSLTYYDTLKKSGWNSEVEIMETQGEDHVFHLIEPNCEKVGLLMKRIVEFFNEKI
;
A
#
# COMPACT_ATOMS: atom_id res chain seq x y z
N MET A 1 -5.38 -4.70 16.66
CA MET A 1 -4.93 -4.95 15.28
C MET A 1 -6.18 -5.07 14.43
N VAL A 2 -6.54 -4.04 13.68
CA VAL A 2 -7.73 -4.08 12.83
C VAL A 2 -7.26 -4.54 11.46
N GLN A 3 -7.46 -5.83 11.20
CA GLN A 3 -7.33 -6.39 9.86
C GLN A 3 -8.64 -6.07 9.13
N ASN A 4 -8.68 -4.94 8.42
CA ASN A 4 -9.71 -4.73 7.41
C ASN A 4 -9.23 -5.44 6.14
N TRP A 5 -9.77 -6.63 5.92
CA TRP A 5 -9.73 -7.30 4.62
C TRP A 5 -10.60 -6.50 3.66
N PHE A 6 -9.99 -5.74 2.74
CA PHE A 6 -10.74 -5.12 1.65
C PHE A 6 -11.00 -6.19 0.57
N SER A 7 -12.05 -6.97 0.79
CA SER A 7 -12.71 -7.76 -0.24
C SER A 7 -14.15 -7.27 -0.35
N SER A 8 -14.38 -6.30 -1.23
CA SER A 8 -15.63 -6.17 -1.99
C SER A 8 -15.57 -4.95 -2.89
N ALA A 9 -15.65 -5.18 -4.19
CA ALA A 9 -16.16 -4.19 -5.14
C ALA A 9 -17.56 -3.75 -4.68
N SER A 10 -17.80 -2.44 -4.61
CA SER A 10 -19.12 -1.89 -4.36
C SER A 10 -19.98 -1.97 -5.63
N PRO A 11 -21.28 -2.34 -5.56
CA PRO A 11 -22.15 -2.36 -6.74
C PRO A 11 -22.61 -0.94 -7.09
N ALA A 12 -22.04 -0.43 -8.18
CA ALA A 12 -22.52 0.58 -9.14
C ALA A 12 -23.49 1.70 -8.66
N GLN A 13 -23.05 2.95 -8.84
CA GLN A 13 -23.93 4.01 -9.35
C GLN A 13 -23.20 4.89 -10.38
N GLY A 14 -23.81 5.03 -11.57
CA GLY A 14 -23.65 6.18 -12.46
C GLY A 14 -22.44 6.16 -13.40
N VAL A 15 -22.73 6.09 -14.70
CA VAL A 15 -21.77 6.39 -15.77
C VAL A 15 -21.44 7.89 -15.69
N GLY A 16 -20.30 8.23 -15.08
CA GLY A 16 -19.73 9.57 -15.02
C GLY A 16 -18.35 9.50 -14.38
N SER A 17 -17.29 9.79 -15.16
CA SER A 17 -15.87 9.85 -14.77
C SER A 17 -15.50 8.90 -13.61
N GLY A 18 -15.29 7.62 -13.95
CA GLY A 18 -15.15 6.55 -12.98
C GLY A 18 -13.99 6.77 -12.02
N HIS A 19 -14.29 6.89 -10.73
CA HIS A 19 -13.28 6.74 -9.70
C HIS A 19 -12.70 5.33 -9.81
N ASP A 20 -11.39 5.26 -9.99
CA ASP A 20 -10.68 3.99 -10.00
C ASP A 20 -10.36 3.55 -8.56
N ASN A 21 -9.87 2.31 -8.39
CA ASN A 21 -9.57 1.75 -7.07
C ASN A 21 -8.50 2.57 -6.29
N TYR A 22 -7.70 3.38 -6.97
CA TYR A 22 -6.71 4.25 -6.32
C TYR A 22 -7.40 5.43 -5.64
N ASP A 23 -8.34 6.08 -6.32
CA ASP A 23 -9.08 7.22 -5.78
C ASP A 23 -9.98 6.84 -4.61
N ASP A 24 -10.62 5.67 -4.68
CA ASP A 24 -11.40 5.12 -3.57
C ASP A 24 -10.49 4.85 -2.36
N SER A 25 -9.36 4.18 -2.58
CA SER A 25 -8.40 3.87 -1.51
C SER A 25 -7.81 5.15 -0.89
N TRP A 26 -7.46 6.13 -1.71
CA TRP A 26 -7.00 7.43 -1.25
C TRP A 26 -8.07 8.17 -0.44
N SER A 27 -9.33 8.10 -0.86
CA SER A 27 -10.45 8.70 -0.14
C SER A 27 -10.67 8.07 1.22
N VAL A 28 -10.52 6.76 1.35
CA VAL A 28 -10.57 6.05 2.64
C VAL A 28 -9.45 6.50 3.58
N ILE A 29 -8.23 6.69 3.07
CA ILE A 29 -7.11 7.16 3.89
C ILE A 29 -7.33 8.59 4.38
N LYS A 30 -7.77 9.50 3.50
CA LYS A 30 -8.16 10.87 3.90
C LYS A 30 -9.28 10.86 4.94
N TRP A 31 -10.33 10.06 4.71
CA TRP A 31 -11.42 9.94 5.67
C TRP A 31 -10.95 9.41 7.03
N THR A 32 -10.00 8.46 7.03
CA THR A 32 -9.40 7.95 8.25
C THR A 32 -8.59 9.03 8.97
N SER A 33 -7.84 9.87 8.25
CA SER A 33 -7.04 10.94 8.85
C SER A 33 -7.88 12.06 9.48
N LEU A 34 -9.08 12.34 8.96
CA LEU A 34 -10.03 13.29 9.57
C LEU A 34 -10.41 12.93 11.01
N HIS A 35 -10.29 11.65 11.41
CA HIS A 35 -10.60 11.25 12.78
C HIS A 35 -9.60 11.81 13.80
N VAL A 36 -8.38 12.17 13.37
CA VAL A 36 -7.42 12.90 14.23
C VAL A 36 -8.02 14.22 14.69
N GLU A 37 -8.49 15.03 13.74
CA GLU A 37 -9.04 16.37 14.02
C GLU A 37 -10.38 16.31 14.77
N ILE A 38 -11.23 15.33 14.45
CA ILE A 38 -12.52 15.13 15.13
C ILE A 38 -12.31 14.87 16.63
N TYR A 39 -11.30 14.07 16.99
CA TYR A 39 -11.02 13.76 18.40
C TYR A 39 -10.27 14.88 19.12
N ASP A 40 -9.42 15.65 18.42
CA ASP A 40 -8.70 16.76 19.02
C ASP A 40 -9.57 18.03 19.20
N HIS A 41 -10.57 18.26 18.33
CA HIS A 41 -11.30 19.54 18.29
C HIS A 41 -12.83 19.47 18.22
N LEU A 42 -13.47 18.28 18.32
CA LEU A 42 -14.94 18.14 18.31
C LEU A 42 -15.61 18.82 17.08
N ILE A 43 -14.93 18.89 15.93
CA ILE A 43 -15.52 19.40 14.69
C ILE A 43 -16.34 18.28 14.05
N LEU A 44 -17.61 18.17 14.44
CA LEU A 44 -18.58 17.31 13.76
C LEU A 44 -19.09 18.06 12.52
N THR A 45 -18.57 17.74 11.33
CA THR A 45 -19.26 18.12 10.09
C THR A 45 -20.39 17.13 9.82
N LYS A 46 -21.45 17.56 9.13
CA LYS A 46 -22.61 16.72 8.79
C LYS A 46 -22.28 15.46 7.98
N GLU A 47 -21.08 15.38 7.42
CA GLU A 47 -20.66 14.37 6.45
C GLU A 47 -19.71 13.31 7.04
N THR A 48 -19.19 13.49 8.26
CA THR A 48 -18.31 12.50 8.89
C THR A 48 -19.04 11.68 9.95
N VAL A 49 -19.27 10.40 9.65
CA VAL A 49 -19.66 9.41 10.66
C VAL A 49 -18.41 9.03 11.45
N MET A 50 -18.31 9.54 12.68
CA MET A 50 -17.26 9.18 13.62
C MET A 50 -17.28 7.67 13.89
N VAL A 51 -16.12 7.01 13.82
CA VAL A 51 -15.97 5.61 14.23
C VAL A 51 -15.60 5.56 15.72
N PRO A 52 -16.54 5.25 16.65
CA PRO A 52 -16.34 5.52 18.09
C PRO A 52 -15.15 4.79 18.70
N TRP A 53 -14.86 3.58 18.22
CA TRP A 53 -13.77 2.76 18.77
C TRP A 53 -12.38 3.23 18.32
N PHE A 54 -12.27 4.10 17.30
CA PHE A 54 -10.98 4.62 16.86
C PHE A 54 -10.25 5.38 17.97
N LYS A 55 -10.98 6.16 18.76
CA LYS A 55 -10.42 6.95 19.87
C LYS A 55 -9.57 6.12 20.84
N ASP A 56 -10.06 4.93 21.17
CA ASP A 56 -9.51 4.13 22.26
C ASP A 56 -8.54 3.06 21.77
N HIS A 57 -8.47 2.81 20.45
CA HIS A 57 -7.74 1.67 19.90
C HIS A 57 -6.83 1.99 18.71
N VAL A 58 -6.93 3.18 18.11
CA VAL A 58 -6.11 3.55 16.95
C VAL A 58 -5.05 4.55 17.37
N ASN A 59 -3.80 4.24 17.01
CA ASN A 59 -2.71 5.19 17.11
C ASN A 59 -2.43 5.78 15.72
N PHE A 60 -3.01 6.95 15.44
CA PHE A 60 -2.85 7.64 14.15
C PHE A 60 -1.41 8.12 13.89
N SER A 61 -0.57 8.23 14.92
CA SER A 61 0.86 8.54 14.76
C SER A 61 1.69 7.33 14.29
N ARG A 62 1.05 6.14 14.14
CA ARG A 62 1.70 4.89 13.77
C ARG A 62 0.77 4.03 12.90
N VAL A 63 0.57 4.44 11.66
CA VAL A 63 -0.28 3.73 10.68
C VAL A 63 0.57 2.85 9.77
N PHE A 64 0.16 1.60 9.60
CA PHE A 64 0.74 0.68 8.63
C PHE A 64 -0.25 0.40 7.52
N LEU A 65 0.24 0.34 6.29
CA LEU A 65 -0.55 -0.07 5.13
C LEU A 65 -0.01 -1.39 4.60
N ALA A 66 -0.89 -2.25 4.13
CA ALA A 66 -0.49 -3.51 3.51
C ALA A 66 -1.52 -3.94 2.48
N GLY A 67 -1.03 -4.63 1.46
CA GLY A 67 -1.84 -5.17 0.40
C GLY A 67 -1.06 -6.22 -0.38
N ASP A 68 -1.78 -7.11 -1.02
CA ASP A 68 -1.23 -8.15 -1.87
C ASP A 68 -1.51 -7.87 -3.36
N SER A 69 -0.60 -8.30 -4.24
CA SER A 69 -0.77 -8.21 -5.69
C SER A 69 -1.15 -6.79 -6.14
N ALA A 70 -2.28 -6.61 -6.83
CA ALA A 70 -2.80 -5.31 -7.24
C ALA A 70 -3.08 -4.37 -6.05
N CYS A 71 -3.46 -4.88 -4.88
CA CYS A 71 -3.64 -4.05 -3.68
C CYS A 71 -2.31 -3.55 -3.11
N ALA A 72 -1.21 -4.29 -3.29
CA ALA A 72 0.11 -3.77 -2.95
C ALA A 72 0.50 -2.57 -3.83
N ASN A 73 0.10 -2.58 -5.11
CA ASN A 73 0.25 -1.44 -6.01
C ASN A 73 -0.54 -0.23 -5.50
N ILE A 74 -1.80 -0.43 -5.11
CA ILE A 74 -2.64 0.61 -4.51
C ILE A 74 -2.01 1.19 -3.24
N VAL A 75 -1.46 0.34 -2.36
CA VAL A 75 -0.75 0.80 -1.15
C VAL A 75 0.45 1.68 -1.52
N TYR A 76 1.19 1.31 -2.56
CA TYR A 76 2.30 2.11 -3.06
C TYR A 76 1.82 3.48 -3.60
N ASP A 77 0.75 3.51 -4.39
CA ASP A 77 0.16 4.76 -4.89
C ASP A 77 -0.29 5.67 -3.74
N VAL A 78 -0.95 5.12 -2.71
CA VAL A 78 -1.37 5.88 -1.52
C VAL A 78 -0.19 6.56 -0.84
N VAL A 79 0.95 5.88 -0.65
CA VAL A 79 2.11 6.51 -0.01
C VAL A 79 2.82 7.50 -0.92
N VAL A 80 2.78 7.31 -2.23
CA VAL A 80 3.26 8.30 -3.20
C VAL A 80 2.44 9.58 -3.10
N ARG A 81 1.11 9.48 -3.12
CA ARG A 81 0.20 10.62 -2.93
C ARG A 81 0.42 11.31 -1.58
N ALA A 82 0.57 10.54 -0.51
CA ALA A 82 0.86 11.07 0.83
C ALA A 82 2.22 11.77 0.92
N SER A 83 3.19 11.37 0.08
CA SER A 83 4.53 11.97 0.01
C SER A 83 4.60 13.20 -0.89
N SER A 84 3.48 13.61 -1.50
CA SER A 84 3.38 14.85 -2.26
C SER A 84 3.44 16.09 -1.35
N SER A 85 3.83 17.23 -1.91
CA SER A 85 4.14 18.46 -1.17
C SER A 85 2.96 19.10 -0.43
N GLU A 86 1.73 18.61 -0.61
CA GLU A 86 0.52 19.24 -0.10
C GLU A 86 0.11 18.76 1.32
N ASN A 87 0.88 17.87 1.95
CA ASN A 87 0.59 17.26 3.26
C ASN A 87 -0.92 16.97 3.47
N LEU A 88 -1.45 16.10 2.60
CA LEU A 88 -2.89 15.90 2.44
C LEU A 88 -3.56 15.14 3.61
N LEU A 89 -2.79 14.66 4.59
CA LEU A 89 -3.29 13.83 5.70
C LEU A 89 -3.27 14.52 7.06
N GLY A 90 -2.70 15.72 7.16
CA GLY A 90 -2.59 16.48 8.43
C GLY A 90 -1.48 15.98 9.36
N GLU A 91 -1.11 16.77 10.36
CA GLU A 91 0.10 16.54 11.18
C GLU A 91 0.01 15.34 12.13
N GLY A 92 -1.19 14.95 12.55
CA GLY A 92 -1.40 13.86 13.51
C GLY A 92 -1.55 12.47 12.87
N PHE A 93 -1.60 12.38 11.54
CA PHE A 93 -1.68 11.10 10.82
C PHE A 93 -0.34 10.76 10.18
N LYS A 94 0.32 9.69 10.66
CA LYS A 94 1.66 9.31 10.20
C LYS A 94 1.69 7.88 9.71
N ILE A 95 2.06 7.72 8.44
CA ILE A 95 2.36 6.42 7.84
C ILE A 95 3.74 6.00 8.34
N ALA A 96 3.75 4.97 9.18
CA ALA A 96 4.93 4.40 9.81
C ALA A 96 5.70 3.50 8.83
N GLY A 97 4.98 2.68 8.06
CA GLY A 97 5.58 1.81 7.07
C GLY A 97 4.54 1.04 6.25
N ILE A 98 5.02 0.34 5.23
CA ILE A 98 4.18 -0.46 4.33
C ILE A 98 4.69 -1.88 4.18
N ALA A 99 3.77 -2.84 4.04
CA ALA A 99 4.07 -4.21 3.66
C ALA A 99 3.48 -4.52 2.29
N LEU A 100 4.36 -4.71 1.31
CA LEU A 100 3.99 -5.00 -0.08
C LEU A 100 4.09 -6.50 -0.32
N ILE A 101 2.95 -7.18 -0.45
CA ILE A 101 2.90 -8.63 -0.57
C ILE A 101 2.77 -9.01 -2.04
N HIS A 102 3.84 -9.52 -2.64
CA HIS A 102 3.85 -9.94 -4.05
C HIS A 102 3.38 -8.81 -4.99
N PRO A 103 4.00 -7.62 -4.94
CA PRO A 103 3.42 -6.43 -5.57
C PRO A 103 3.31 -6.53 -7.08
N PHE A 104 2.14 -6.14 -7.61
CA PHE A 104 1.90 -6.04 -9.04
C PHE A 104 2.50 -4.75 -9.59
N PHE A 105 3.78 -4.80 -9.94
CA PHE A 105 4.44 -3.79 -10.78
C PHE A 105 4.60 -4.34 -12.18
N ASP A 106 4.62 -3.46 -13.18
CA ASP A 106 4.80 -3.82 -14.59
C ASP A 106 6.22 -3.56 -15.08
N ASN A 107 6.93 -2.61 -14.45
CA ASN A 107 8.23 -2.14 -14.90
C ASN A 107 8.18 -1.77 -16.40
N ASN A 108 8.99 -2.40 -17.23
CA ASN A 108 9.11 -2.10 -18.66
C ASN A 108 8.32 -3.07 -19.55
N GLU A 109 7.56 -4.00 -18.97
CA GLU A 109 6.74 -4.95 -19.71
C GLU A 109 5.30 -4.48 -19.67
N VAL A 110 4.64 -4.33 -20.81
CA VAL A 110 3.21 -3.98 -20.85
C VAL A 110 2.40 -5.23 -20.54
N ASP A 111 1.82 -5.31 -19.35
CA ASP A 111 0.77 -6.28 -19.08
C ASP A 111 -0.51 -5.89 -19.85
N LYS A 112 -1.06 -6.84 -20.61
CA LYS A 112 -2.23 -6.59 -21.47
C LYS A 112 -3.50 -6.30 -20.68
N TYR A 113 -3.56 -6.72 -19.42
CA TYR A 113 -4.64 -6.44 -18.48
C TYR A 113 -4.49 -5.07 -17.84
N CYS A 114 -3.28 -4.50 -17.83
CA CYS A 114 -3.03 -3.17 -17.29
C CYS A 114 -3.91 -2.10 -17.94
N SER A 115 -4.11 -2.14 -19.27
CA SER A 115 -4.99 -1.17 -19.95
C SER A 115 -6.48 -1.35 -19.65
N PHE A 116 -6.89 -2.53 -19.19
CA PHE A 116 -8.27 -2.81 -18.78
C PHE A 116 -8.53 -2.37 -17.33
N VAL A 117 -7.55 -2.60 -16.45
CA VAL A 117 -7.63 -2.23 -15.03
C VAL A 117 -7.30 -0.75 -14.81
N PHE A 118 -6.44 -0.18 -15.66
CA PHE A 118 -5.92 1.18 -15.57
C PHE A 118 -6.03 1.91 -16.92
N PRO A 119 -7.25 2.34 -17.31
CA PRO A 119 -7.45 3.05 -18.57
C PRO A 119 -6.73 4.41 -18.62
N GLU A 120 -6.38 4.98 -17.46
CA GLU A 120 -5.64 6.24 -17.31
C GLU A 120 -4.13 6.05 -17.08
N CYS A 121 -3.59 4.87 -17.42
CA CYS A 121 -2.15 4.61 -17.33
C CYS A 121 -1.36 5.56 -18.23
N GLU A 122 -0.34 6.24 -17.68
CA GLU A 122 0.55 7.16 -18.41
C GLU A 122 1.57 6.44 -19.32
N GLY A 123 1.44 5.12 -19.48
CA GLY A 123 2.32 4.26 -20.26
C GLY A 123 3.32 3.50 -19.39
N LEU A 124 4.41 3.07 -20.00
CA LEU A 124 5.42 2.19 -19.39
C LEU A 124 6.15 2.80 -18.18
N ASP A 125 6.21 4.14 -18.11
CA ASP A 125 6.86 4.86 -17.03
C ASP A 125 5.85 5.45 -16.04
N ASP A 126 4.60 4.96 -16.02
CA ASP A 126 3.64 5.37 -14.99
C ASP A 126 4.22 5.04 -13.60
N PRO A 127 4.32 6.00 -12.67
CA PRO A 127 4.96 5.78 -11.38
C PRO A 127 4.30 4.70 -10.55
N ARG A 128 3.01 4.41 -10.76
CA ARG A 128 2.27 3.35 -10.09
C ARG A 128 2.74 1.98 -10.55
N LEU A 129 3.02 1.83 -11.84
CA LEU A 129 3.35 0.55 -12.46
C LEU A 129 4.85 0.29 -12.57
N ASN A 130 5.65 1.35 -12.72
CA ASN A 130 7.09 1.28 -12.82
C ASN A 130 7.76 2.22 -11.80
N PRO A 131 7.66 1.93 -10.49
CA PRO A 131 8.31 2.73 -9.47
C PRO A 131 9.82 2.92 -9.70
N ALA A 132 10.47 1.91 -10.28
CA ALA A 132 11.91 1.90 -10.50
C ALA A 132 12.39 2.96 -11.50
N ALA A 133 11.50 3.45 -12.38
CA ALA A 133 11.81 4.57 -13.27
C ALA A 133 11.94 5.93 -12.53
N HIS A 134 11.50 6.01 -11.26
CA HIS A 134 11.31 7.28 -10.54
C HIS A 134 12.17 7.43 -9.28
N LEU A 135 13.50 7.37 -9.42
CA LEU A 135 14.44 7.50 -8.30
C LEU A 135 14.20 8.71 -7.40
N ARG A 136 13.89 9.89 -7.98
CA ARG A 136 13.61 11.10 -7.20
C ARG A 136 12.36 10.95 -6.33
N LEU A 137 11.30 10.36 -6.88
CA LEU A 137 10.06 10.10 -6.13
C LEU A 137 10.32 9.11 -4.99
N LEU A 138 11.05 8.02 -5.27
CA LEU A 138 11.41 7.03 -4.25
C LEU A 138 12.24 7.65 -3.13
N SER A 139 13.13 8.60 -3.44
CA SER A 139 13.97 9.29 -2.44
C SER A 139 13.18 10.21 -1.50
N SER A 140 11.99 10.65 -1.91
CA SER A 140 11.15 11.61 -1.17
C SER A 140 10.01 10.97 -0.38
N LEU A 141 9.94 9.64 -0.30
CA LEU A 141 8.86 8.95 0.42
C LEU A 141 8.90 9.27 1.93
N ILE A 142 7.74 9.59 2.52
CA ILE A 142 7.66 10.18 3.87
C ILE A 142 7.61 9.18 5.03
N PHE A 143 7.50 7.88 4.74
CA PHE A 143 7.40 6.83 5.76
C PHE A 143 8.78 6.25 6.11
N ARG A 144 8.85 5.42 7.16
CA ARG A 144 10.14 5.03 7.75
C ARG A 144 10.62 3.65 7.36
N LYS A 145 9.72 2.78 6.89
CA LYS A 145 10.10 1.42 6.52
C LYS A 145 9.18 0.73 5.53
N VAL A 146 9.74 -0.14 4.71
CA VAL A 146 9.02 -1.05 3.82
C VAL A 146 9.53 -2.46 3.99
N ILE A 147 8.63 -3.43 3.91
CA ILE A 147 8.96 -4.82 3.64
C ILE A 147 8.28 -5.27 2.35
N VAL A 148 9.05 -5.89 1.47
CA VAL A 148 8.55 -6.52 0.24
C VAL A 148 8.56 -8.03 0.45
N PHE A 149 7.43 -8.69 0.23
CA PHE A 149 7.36 -10.15 0.16
C PHE A 149 7.33 -10.56 -1.30
N THR A 150 8.10 -11.58 -1.67
CA THR A 150 8.08 -12.11 -3.04
C THR A 150 8.24 -13.64 -3.05
N PRO A 151 7.45 -14.41 -3.81
CA PRO A 151 7.65 -15.84 -3.97
C PRO A 151 8.74 -16.13 -5.01
N GLU A 152 9.46 -17.23 -4.85
CA GLU A 152 10.51 -17.65 -5.78
C GLU A 152 9.98 -17.93 -7.20
N LYS A 153 8.78 -18.48 -7.34
CA LYS A 153 8.21 -18.88 -8.65
C LYS A 153 7.27 -17.83 -9.24
N ASP A 154 7.10 -16.70 -8.57
CA ASP A 154 6.19 -15.65 -9.02
C ASP A 154 6.69 -15.00 -10.31
N PHE A 155 5.81 -14.83 -11.28
CA PHE A 155 6.10 -14.13 -12.53
C PHE A 155 6.44 -12.64 -12.29
N LEU A 156 6.05 -12.07 -11.15
CA LEU A 156 6.36 -10.71 -10.72
C LEU A 156 7.63 -10.62 -9.85
N ARG A 157 8.32 -11.74 -9.58
CA ARG A 157 9.47 -11.78 -8.68
C ARG A 157 10.55 -10.77 -9.05
N GLU A 158 11.02 -10.80 -10.29
CA GLU A 158 12.07 -9.88 -10.77
C GLU A 158 11.64 -8.41 -10.64
N ARG A 159 10.34 -8.15 -10.74
CA ARG A 159 9.78 -6.80 -10.61
C ARG A 159 9.82 -6.32 -9.15
N SER A 160 9.51 -7.21 -8.21
CA SER A 160 9.67 -6.99 -6.77
C SER A 160 11.13 -6.73 -6.38
N LEU A 161 12.06 -7.54 -6.91
CA LEU A 161 13.50 -7.39 -6.70
C LEU A 161 14.02 -6.06 -7.27
N THR A 162 13.57 -5.69 -8.47
CA THR A 162 13.93 -4.41 -9.12
C THR A 162 13.48 -3.22 -8.28
N TYR A 163 12.25 -3.22 -7.77
CA TYR A 163 11.76 -2.18 -6.86
C TYR A 163 12.62 -2.08 -5.60
N TYR A 164 12.86 -3.21 -4.93
CA TYR A 164 13.65 -3.28 -3.70
C TYR A 164 15.07 -2.72 -3.89
N ASP A 165 15.77 -3.15 -4.94
CA ASP A 165 17.13 -2.69 -5.22
C ASP A 165 17.17 -1.21 -5.63
N THR A 166 16.16 -0.74 -6.38
CA THR A 166 16.08 0.66 -6.79
C THR A 166 15.78 1.56 -5.60
N LEU A 167 14.90 1.15 -4.70
CA LEU A 167 14.60 1.90 -3.47
C LEU A 167 15.83 2.01 -2.55
N LYS A 168 16.64 0.94 -2.42
CA LYS A 168 17.92 1.04 -1.70
C LYS A 168 18.92 2.00 -2.35
N LYS A 169 18.88 2.16 -3.67
CA LYS A 169 19.78 3.03 -4.44
C LYS A 169 19.25 4.46 -4.60
N SER A 170 17.98 4.72 -4.27
CA SER A 170 17.34 6.03 -4.47
C SER A 170 17.87 7.11 -3.53
N GLY A 171 18.59 6.73 -2.47
CA GLY A 171 18.98 7.64 -1.40
C GLY A 171 17.89 7.86 -0.36
N TRP A 172 16.80 7.09 -0.41
CA TRP A 172 15.77 7.08 0.63
C TRP A 172 16.37 6.62 1.97
N ASN A 173 16.35 7.50 2.97
CA ASN A 173 17.02 7.29 4.26
C ASN A 173 16.08 6.61 5.29
N SER A 174 15.65 5.40 4.95
CA SER A 174 14.66 4.61 5.68
C SER A 174 14.96 3.11 5.55
N GLU A 175 14.26 2.27 6.32
CA GLU A 175 14.50 0.83 6.36
C GLU A 175 13.83 0.12 5.17
N VAL A 176 14.60 -0.69 4.45
CA VAL A 176 14.12 -1.46 3.29
C VAL A 176 14.41 -2.94 3.53
N GLU A 177 13.37 -3.74 3.59
CA GLU A 177 13.45 -5.19 3.76
C GLU A 177 12.81 -5.95 2.60
N ILE A 178 13.30 -7.18 2.39
CA ILE A 178 12.70 -8.13 1.48
C ILE A 178 12.70 -9.53 2.08
N MET A 179 11.62 -10.26 1.89
CA MET A 179 11.49 -11.66 2.27
C MET A 179 11.07 -12.48 1.05
N GLU A 180 11.96 -13.36 0.59
CA GLU A 180 11.65 -14.29 -0.48
C GLU A 180 11.13 -15.63 0.07
N THR A 181 10.00 -16.11 -0.44
CA THR A 181 9.43 -17.41 -0.06
C THR A 181 9.75 -18.47 -1.11
N GLN A 182 10.60 -19.43 -0.75
CA GLN A 182 11.06 -20.48 -1.66
C GLN A 182 9.92 -21.43 -2.08
N GLY A 183 9.91 -21.84 -3.34
CA GLY A 183 9.05 -22.88 -3.88
C GLY A 183 7.58 -22.51 -4.11
N GLU A 184 7.17 -21.30 -3.76
CA GLU A 184 5.78 -20.82 -3.85
C GLU A 184 5.55 -19.92 -5.06
N ASP A 185 4.29 -19.84 -5.49
CA ASP A 185 3.82 -19.03 -6.63
C ASP A 185 3.12 -17.74 -6.15
N HIS A 186 2.68 -16.92 -7.11
CA HIS A 186 1.95 -15.69 -6.86
C HIS A 186 0.76 -15.91 -5.93
N VAL A 187 0.60 -15.01 -4.97
CA VAL A 187 -0.44 -15.03 -3.91
C VAL A 187 -0.73 -16.42 -3.28
N PHE A 188 0.28 -17.29 -3.15
CA PHE A 188 0.10 -18.64 -2.60
C PHE A 188 -0.65 -18.66 -1.26
N HIS A 189 -0.50 -17.62 -0.43
CA HIS A 189 -1.15 -17.51 0.87
C HIS A 189 -2.67 -17.33 0.80
N LEU A 190 -3.21 -16.88 -0.33
CA LEU A 190 -4.65 -16.81 -0.59
C LEU A 190 -5.19 -18.11 -1.21
N ILE A 191 -4.35 -18.81 -1.98
CA ILE A 191 -4.73 -20.04 -2.70
C ILE A 191 -4.64 -21.27 -1.79
N GLU A 192 -3.55 -21.38 -1.03
CA GLU A 192 -3.25 -22.48 -0.12
C GLU A 192 -2.97 -21.96 1.31
N PRO A 193 -3.99 -21.45 2.01
CA PRO A 193 -3.81 -20.76 3.30
C PRO A 193 -3.29 -21.66 4.43
N ASN A 194 -3.36 -22.98 4.27
CA ASN A 194 -2.99 -23.97 5.29
C ASN A 194 -1.54 -24.47 5.18
N CYS A 195 -0.70 -23.89 4.30
CA CYS A 195 0.69 -24.31 4.17
C CYS A 195 1.58 -23.67 5.25
N GLU A 196 2.65 -24.38 5.67
CA GLU A 196 3.55 -23.92 6.75
C GLU A 196 4.18 -22.55 6.45
N LYS A 197 4.46 -22.28 5.16
CA LYS A 197 5.07 -21.01 4.71
C LYS A 197 4.12 -19.83 4.85
N VAL A 198 2.80 -20.04 4.81
CA VAL A 198 1.83 -18.97 5.16
C VAL A 198 2.00 -18.56 6.61
N GLY A 199 2.22 -19.51 7.51
CA GLY A 199 2.51 -19.23 8.91
C GLY A 199 3.75 -18.34 9.08
N LEU A 200 4.82 -18.61 8.32
CA LEU A 200 6.03 -17.80 8.32
C LEU A 200 5.82 -16.39 7.75
N LEU A 201 5.10 -16.27 6.62
CA LEU A 201 4.74 -15.00 6.01
C LEU A 201 3.92 -14.13 6.99
N MET A 202 2.85 -14.71 7.54
CA MET A 202 1.97 -14.01 8.49
C MET A 202 2.71 -13.61 9.77
N LYS A 203 3.59 -14.48 10.29
CA LYS A 203 4.43 -14.15 11.43
C LYS A 203 5.30 -12.93 11.14
N ARG A 204 5.97 -12.89 9.98
CA ARG A 204 6.82 -11.75 9.62
C ARG A 204 6.02 -10.45 9.46
N ILE A 205 4.82 -10.50 8.86
CA ILE A 205 3.92 -9.34 8.75
C ILE A 205 3.55 -8.79 10.14
N VAL A 206 3.19 -9.69 11.07
CA VAL A 206 2.84 -9.30 12.46
C VAL A 206 4.04 -8.71 13.17
N GLU A 207 5.24 -9.28 13.01
CA GLU A 207 6.47 -8.73 13.58
C GLU A 207 6.75 -7.32 13.04
N PHE A 208 6.64 -7.12 11.72
CA PHE A 208 6.85 -5.83 11.06
C PHE A 208 5.91 -4.74 11.62
N PHE A 209 4.63 -5.07 11.82
CA PHE A 209 3.65 -4.15 12.41
C PHE A 209 3.83 -3.89 13.90
N ASN A 210 4.64 -4.68 14.61
CA ASN A 210 4.89 -4.52 16.04
C ASN A 210 6.30 -4.01 16.39
N GLU A 211 7.22 -3.99 15.43
CA GLU A 211 8.53 -3.37 15.56
C GLU A 211 8.43 -1.90 16.01
N LYS A 212 9.37 -1.48 16.86
CA LYS A 212 9.49 -0.10 17.34
C LYS A 212 9.99 0.81 16.21
N ILE A 213 9.55 2.08 16.22
CA ILE A 213 9.81 3.09 15.19
C ILE A 213 10.37 4.35 15.85
#